data_AF-A0A521AGG1-F1
#
_entry.id   AF-A0A521AGG1-F1
#
_cell.length_a   1.000
_cell.length_b   1.000
_cell.length_c   1.000
_cell.angle_alpha   90.00
_cell.angle_beta   90.00
_cell.angle_gamma   90.00
#
_symmetry.space_group_name_H-M   'P 1'
#
loop_
_entity.id
_entity.type
_entity.pdbx_description
1 polymer ?
#
loop_
_entity_poly.entity_id
_entity_poly.type
_entity_poly.pdbx_seq_one_letter_code
_entity_poly.pdbx_strand_id
1 'polypeptide(L)' 'MAKISRNVSETGTTKSANFVFGKDNYRIMLIGVAVIILGFALMTGTTDIMSFRKITLAPIVVLIGFAIEFYAILKKTTEK' A
#
# COMPACT_ATOMS: atom_id res chain seq x y z
N MET A 1 -9.98 -6.51 59.49
CA MET A 1 -10.58 -5.99 58.24
C MET A 1 -9.73 -4.84 57.73
N ALA A 2 -8.92 -5.06 56.69
CA ALA A 2 -8.28 -3.98 55.94
C ALA A 2 -8.37 -4.37 54.46
N LYS A 3 -9.29 -3.71 53.75
CA LYS A 3 -9.59 -3.94 52.34
C LYS A 3 -8.51 -3.20 51.54
N ILE A 4 -7.48 -3.92 51.11
CA ILE A 4 -6.44 -3.39 50.22
C ILE A 4 -7.08 -3.15 48.85
N SER A 5 -7.44 -1.90 48.60
CA SER A 5 -7.93 -1.42 47.32
C SER A 5 -6.76 -1.39 46.32
N ARG A 6 -6.60 -2.47 45.55
CA ARG A 6 -5.72 -2.46 44.36
C ARG A 6 -6.41 -1.64 43.29
N ASN A 7 -5.98 -0.39 43.11
CA ASN A 7 -6.25 0.36 41.89
C ASN A 7 -5.44 -0.31 40.77
N VAL A 8 -6.07 -1.27 40.10
CA VAL A 8 -5.63 -1.70 38.78
C VAL A 8 -6.10 -0.60 37.83
N SER A 9 -5.27 0.42 37.65
CA SER A 9 -5.37 1.28 36.48
C SER A 9 -5.12 0.37 35.29
N GLU A 10 -6.20 -0.08 34.65
CA GLU A 10 -6.16 -0.56 33.28
C GLU A 10 -5.64 0.61 32.45
N THR A 11 -4.31 0.67 32.31
CA THR A 11 -3.67 1.41 31.24
C THR A 11 -4.18 0.77 29.96
N GLY A 12 -5.29 1.32 29.45
CA GLY A 12 -5.78 1.12 28.10
C GLY A 12 -4.62 1.49 27.18
N THR A 13 -3.79 0.49 26.88
CA THR A 13 -2.78 0.55 25.85
C THR A 13 -3.57 0.75 24.58
N THR A 14 -3.77 2.02 24.22
CA THR A 14 -3.90 2.42 22.83
C THR A 14 -2.68 1.83 22.17
N LYS A 15 -2.83 0.62 21.61
CA LYS A 15 -1.88 0.05 20.66
C LYS A 15 -1.79 1.10 19.56
N SER A 16 -0.82 2.00 19.66
CA SER A 16 -0.39 2.80 18.54
C SER A 16 -0.14 1.77 17.45
N ALA A 17 -0.94 1.82 16.39
CA ALA A 17 -0.72 0.95 15.26
C ALA A 17 0.71 1.26 14.81
N ASN A 18 1.61 0.31 15.04
CA ASN A 18 2.99 0.43 14.64
C ASN A 18 2.98 0.24 13.12
N PHE A 19 2.77 1.34 12.41
CA PHE A 19 2.80 1.34 10.97
C PHE A 19 4.23 1.00 10.53
N VAL A 20 4.37 -0.05 9.73
CA VAL A 20 5.66 -0.51 9.20
C VAL A 20 6.31 0.55 8.29
N PHE A 21 5.49 1.43 7.72
CA PHE A 21 5.90 2.51 6.84
C PHE A 21 5.32 3.85 7.29
N GLY A 22 5.97 4.96 6.91
CA GLY A 22 5.42 6.30 7.12
C GLY A 22 4.15 6.55 6.31
N LYS A 23 3.33 7.51 6.76
CA LYS A 23 2.09 7.93 6.08
C LYS A 23 2.31 8.26 4.60
N ASP A 24 3.41 8.92 4.27
CA ASP A 24 3.71 9.29 2.88
C ASP A 24 4.00 8.07 2.00
N ASN A 25 4.71 7.08 2.53
CA ASN A 25 4.96 5.82 1.82
C ASN A 25 3.68 5.05 1.57
N TYR A 26 2.75 5.07 2.53
CA TYR A 26 1.43 4.45 2.36
C TYR A 26 0.61 5.12 1.25
N ARG A 27 0.73 6.44 1.08
CA ARG A 27 0.11 7.16 -0.05
C ARG A 27 0.73 6.74 -1.39
N ILE A 28 2.06 6.59 -1.46
CA ILE A 28 2.75 6.15 -2.68
C ILE A 28 2.36 4.70 -3.03
N MET A 29 2.22 3.83 -2.04
CA MET A 29 1.71 2.46 -2.21
C MET A 29 0.27 2.46 -2.77
N LEU A 30 -0.62 3.29 -2.23
CA LEU A 30 -1.98 3.41 -2.78
C LEU A 30 -1.99 3.84 -4.26
N ILE A 31 -1.08 4.74 -4.63
CA ILE A 31 -0.91 5.17 -6.02
C ILE A 31 -0.36 4.02 -6.87
N GLY A 32 0.65 3.28 -6.40
CA GLY A 32 1.22 2.14 -7.11
C GLY A 32 0.17 1.07 -7.41
N VAL A 33 -0.62 0.68 -6.41
CA VAL A 33 -1.76 -0.23 -6.57
C VAL A 33 -2.76 0.28 -7.60
N ALA A 34 -3.12 1.57 -7.57
CA ALA A 34 -4.04 2.15 -8.56
C ALA A 34 -3.48 2.06 -9.99
N VAL A 35 -2.18 2.29 -10.17
CA VAL A 35 -1.50 2.16 -11.48
C VAL A 35 -1.50 0.70 -11.95
N ILE A 36 -1.26 -0.27 -11.06
CA ILE A 36 -1.32 -1.70 -11.39
C ILE A 36 -2.72 -2.08 -11.86
N ILE A 37 -3.75 -1.66 -11.11
CA ILE A 37 -5.16 -1.89 -11.48
C ILE A 37 -5.47 -1.28 -12.84
N LEU A 38 -5.01 -0.05 -13.11
CA LEU A 38 -5.17 0.58 -14.43
C LEU A 38 -4.45 -0.20 -15.54
N GLY A 39 -3.24 -0.71 -15.29
CA GLY A 39 -2.50 -1.54 -16.23
C GLY A 39 -3.25 -2.82 -16.59
N PHE A 40 -3.80 -3.52 -15.60
CA PHE A 40 -4.64 -4.70 -15.85
C PHE A 40 -5.97 -4.33 -16.51
N ALA A 41 -6.59 -3.21 -16.14
CA ALA A 41 -7.81 -2.73 -16.77
C ALA A 41 -7.58 -2.43 -18.27
N LEU A 42 -6.42 -1.89 -18.64
CA LEU A 42 -6.04 -1.67 -20.04
C LEU A 42 -5.90 -2.96 -20.84
N MET A 43 -5.62 -4.11 -20.20
CA MET A 43 -5.63 -5.43 -20.86
C MET A 43 -7.04 -5.91 -21.18
N THR A 44 -8.05 -5.46 -20.42
CA THR A 44 -9.44 -5.90 -20.60
C THR A 44 -10.04 -5.35 -21.89
N GLY A 45 -11.06 -6.05 -22.42
CA GLY A 45 -11.78 -5.66 -23.63
C GLY A 45 -11.62 -6.68 -24.77
N THR A 46 -12.69 -6.92 -25.51
CA THR A 46 -12.81 -8.04 -26.47
C THR A 46 -12.52 -7.66 -27.92
N THR A 47 -12.53 -6.37 -28.26
CA THR A 47 -12.63 -5.94 -29.67
C THR A 47 -11.33 -5.89 -30.45
N ASP A 48 -10.18 -6.18 -29.82
CA ASP A 48 -8.90 -6.22 -30.53
C ASP A 48 -7.83 -6.79 -29.59
N ILE A 49 -7.55 -8.09 -29.69
CA ILE A 49 -6.63 -8.80 -28.79
C ILE A 49 -5.17 -8.51 -29.17
N MET A 50 -4.92 -8.29 -30.47
CA MET A 50 -3.58 -8.00 -31.02
C MET A 50 -3.25 -6.51 -31.07
N SER A 51 -4.07 -5.66 -30.45
CA SER A 51 -3.79 -4.23 -30.35
C SER A 51 -2.51 -4.00 -29.55
N PHE A 52 -1.57 -3.22 -30.12
CA PHE A 52 -0.30 -2.82 -29.48
C PHE A 52 -0.50 -2.28 -28.05
N ARG A 53 -1.66 -1.65 -27.80
CA ARG A 53 -2.07 -1.16 -26.49
C ARG A 53 -2.14 -2.26 -25.41
N LYS A 54 -2.62 -3.46 -25.74
CA LYS A 54 -2.79 -4.55 -24.77
C LYS A 54 -1.54 -5.41 -24.65
N ILE A 55 -0.83 -5.63 -25.75
CA ILE A 55 0.38 -6.48 -25.76
C ILE A 55 1.60 -5.73 -25.21
N THR A 56 1.72 -4.43 -25.45
CA THR A 56 2.93 -3.67 -25.11
C THR A 56 2.66 -2.63 -24.03
N LEU A 57 1.68 -1.75 -24.26
CA LEU A 57 1.46 -0.62 -23.35
C LEU A 57 0.95 -1.09 -21.99
N ALA A 58 -0.01 -2.03 -21.95
CA ALA A 58 -0.58 -2.50 -20.70
C ALA A 58 0.44 -3.22 -19.79
N PRO A 59 1.27 -4.18 -20.25
CA PRO A 59 2.33 -4.76 -19.44
C PRO A 59 3.34 -3.72 -18.94
N ILE A 60 3.72 -2.74 -19.77
CA ILE A 60 4.63 -1.66 -19.35
C ILE A 60 4.03 -0.86 -18.19
N VAL A 61 2.74 -0.51 -18.27
CA VAL A 61 2.04 0.21 -17.18
C VAL A 61 2.02 -0.62 -15.89
N VAL A 62 1.76 -1.93 -15.99
CA VAL A 62 1.80 -2.83 -14.83
C VAL A 62 3.20 -2.87 -14.21
N LEU A 63 4.25 -2.97 -15.03
CA LEU A 63 5.64 -2.97 -14.56
C LEU A 63 6.02 -1.65 -13.89
N ILE A 64 5.56 -0.51 -14.41
CA ILE A 64 5.74 0.79 -13.77
C ILE A 64 5.03 0.82 -12.41
N GLY A 65 3.81 0.29 -12.33
CA GLY A 65 3.07 0.16 -11.08
C GLY A 65 3.86 -0.65 -10.03
N PHE A 66 4.42 -1.79 -10.43
CA PHE A 66 5.29 -2.57 -9.54
C PHE A 66 6.57 -1.83 -9.15
N ALA A 67 7.19 -1.08 -10.05
CA ALA A 67 8.37 -0.27 -9.71
C ALA A 67 8.04 0.80 -8.65
N ILE A 68 6.85 1.40 -8.73
CA ILE A 68 6.36 2.35 -7.71
C ILE A 68 6.15 1.64 -6.37
N GLU A 69 5.57 0.44 -6.36
CA GLU A 69 5.42 -0.38 -5.14
C GLU A 69 6.77 -0.71 -4.51
N PHE A 70 7.73 -1.18 -5.31
CA PHE A 70 9.08 -1.45 -4.83
C PHE A 70 9.72 -0.18 -4.23
N TYR A 71 9.58 0.96 -4.90
CA TYR A 71 10.06 2.23 -4.37
C TYR A 71 9.36 2.62 -3.06
N ALA A 72 8.05 2.45 -2.96
CA ALA A 72 7.28 2.77 -1.76
C ALA A 72 7.68 1.90 -0.56
N ILE A 73 7.99 0.63 -0.79
CA ILE A 73 8.44 -0.31 0.25
C ILE A 73 9.90 -0.05 0.64
N LEU A 74 10.78 0.15 -0.34
CA LEU A 74 12.22 0.33 -0.11
C LEU A 74 12.56 1.69 0.48
N LYS A 75 11.76 2.72 0.18
CA LYS A 75 11.95 4.07 0.73
C LYS A 75 11.78 3.99 2.25
N LYS A 76 12.89 3.92 3.00
CA LYS A 76 12.83 4.05 4.45
C LYS A 76 12.30 5.44 4.77
N THR A 77 11.12 5.50 5.39
CA THR A 77 10.68 6.72 6.07
C THR A 77 11.63 6.90 7.25
N THR A 78 12.67 7.72 7.08
CA THR A 78 13.32 8.34 8.23
C THR A 78 12.25 9.26 8.82
N GLU A 79 11.63 8.84 9.92
CA GLU A 79 10.87 9.76 10.77
C GLU A 79 11.75 11.01 10.96
N LYS A 80 11.26 12.16 10.51
CA LYS A 80 11.86 13.45 10.85
C LYS A 80 11.44 13.80 12.27
#